data_AF-X6EZP8-F1
#
_entry.id   AF-X6EZP8-F1
#
_cell.length_a   1.000
_cell.length_b   1.000
_cell.length_c   1.000
_cell.angle_alpha   90.00
_cell.angle_beta   90.00
_cell.angle_gamma   90.00
#
_symmetry.space_group_name_H-M   'P 1'
#
loop_
_entity.id
_entity.type
_entity.pdbx_description
1 polymer ?
#
loop_
_entity_poly.entity_id
_entity_poly.type
_entity_poly.pdbx_seq_one_letter_code
_entity_poly.pdbx_strand_id
1 'polypeptide(L)'
;MSSDSPDLKTAMLDRIRADAPRKVWTPSDFVDLASRDAVDKALQRLTKAQTLRRIDRGFYDQPGFNKLTQKTNPPDPRSVIDAVGRRDQTRMLVDGMTAANDLGLTDAVPAKIVVHTDARRRAIKLGNVTITFRPTAASKLFWAGRPAMRVVQALHWLRDLLVREGESDHVKRKLAKLFEDPVAGPPLKADIAAGMTALPTWMWVFLKPLVENGAGVGRRHVGDDDHAGADADHDRQRQRTRDGDDDHAAIGRRKPKPHSADKTRTAKRGATRTAKT
;
A
#
# COMPACT_ATOMS: atom_id res chain seq x y z
N MET A 1 -33.23 26.37 26.60
CA MET A 1 -32.90 24.96 26.24
C MET A 1 -33.18 24.77 24.75
N SER A 2 -32.21 24.21 24.03
CA SER A 2 -32.29 23.64 22.66
C SER A 2 -32.39 24.61 21.46
N SER A 3 -31.25 25.07 20.93
CA SER A 3 -31.14 25.52 19.52
C SER A 3 -29.96 24.96 18.71
N ASP A 4 -28.99 24.24 19.31
CA ASP A 4 -27.72 23.90 18.61
C ASP A 4 -27.72 22.61 17.75
N SER A 5 -28.85 21.94 17.55
CA SER A 5 -28.86 20.60 16.91
C SER A 5 -28.81 20.53 15.37
N PRO A 6 -29.39 21.45 14.57
CA PRO A 6 -29.28 21.39 13.11
C PRO A 6 -27.97 21.98 12.57
N ASP A 7 -27.42 22.98 13.24
CA ASP A 7 -26.21 23.68 12.80
C ASP A 7 -24.96 22.80 12.95
N LEU A 8 -24.75 22.21 14.13
CA LEU A 8 -23.61 21.31 14.38
C LEU A 8 -23.61 20.11 13.42
N LYS A 9 -24.77 19.51 13.16
CA LYS A 9 -24.87 18.38 12.23
C LYS A 9 -24.41 18.79 10.83
N THR A 10 -24.84 19.95 10.36
CA THR A 10 -24.53 20.47 9.03
C THR A 10 -23.04 20.78 8.93
N ALA A 11 -22.48 21.52 9.89
CA ALA A 11 -21.06 21.82 9.97
C ALA A 11 -20.17 20.56 9.98
N MET A 12 -20.56 19.52 10.74
CA MET A 12 -19.84 18.24 10.75
C MET A 12 -19.89 17.55 9.39
N LEU A 13 -21.06 17.50 8.74
CA LEU A 13 -21.21 16.86 7.44
C LEU A 13 -20.44 17.60 6.34
N ASP A 14 -20.41 18.92 6.39
CA ASP A 14 -19.66 19.72 5.43
C ASP A 14 -18.15 19.52 5.60
N ARG A 15 -17.67 19.44 6.84
CA ARG A 15 -16.28 19.04 7.11
C ARG A 15 -15.96 17.64 6.60
N ILE A 16 -16.84 16.68 6.84
CA ILE A 16 -16.69 15.29 6.36
C ILE A 16 -16.61 15.25 4.82
N ARG A 17 -17.39 16.08 4.11
CA ARG A 17 -17.38 16.18 2.64
C ARG A 17 -16.15 16.89 2.09
N ALA A 18 -15.64 17.89 2.80
CA ALA A 18 -14.44 18.64 2.39
C ALA A 18 -13.15 17.85 2.60
N ASP A 19 -13.16 16.92 3.56
CA ASP A 19 -12.04 16.04 3.84
C ASP A 19 -11.76 15.01 2.73
N ALA A 20 -10.55 14.46 2.73
CA ALA A 20 -10.15 13.44 1.77
C ALA A 20 -11.10 12.22 1.80
N PRO A 21 -11.40 11.61 0.63
CA PRO A 21 -12.23 10.43 0.57
C PRO A 21 -11.72 9.31 1.47
N ARG A 22 -12.63 8.59 2.13
CA ARG A 22 -12.31 7.45 3.03
C ARG A 22 -11.44 7.83 4.23
N LYS A 23 -11.40 9.10 4.63
CA LYS A 23 -10.82 9.52 5.92
C LYS A 23 -11.57 8.85 7.07
N VAL A 24 -10.85 8.62 8.16
CA VAL A 24 -11.42 8.14 9.42
C VAL A 24 -11.36 9.29 10.42
N TRP A 25 -12.51 9.62 10.97
CA TRP A 25 -12.67 10.70 11.93
C TRP A 25 -12.70 10.18 13.36
N THR A 26 -12.26 11.07 14.24
CA THR A 26 -12.24 10.93 15.70
C THR A 26 -13.02 12.10 16.29
N PRO A 27 -13.52 12.03 17.53
CA PRO A 27 -14.20 13.17 18.13
C PRO A 27 -13.35 14.44 18.17
N SER A 28 -12.02 14.31 18.33
CA SER A 28 -11.07 15.42 18.29
C SER A 28 -11.03 16.18 16.96
N ASP A 29 -11.53 15.60 15.87
CA ASP A 29 -11.59 16.30 14.57
C ASP A 29 -12.75 17.33 14.49
N PHE A 30 -13.60 17.41 15.53
CA PHE A 30 -14.79 18.27 15.57
C PHE A 30 -14.94 19.08 16.87
N VAL A 31 -14.00 19.00 17.81
CA VAL A 31 -14.12 19.71 19.11
C VAL A 31 -14.02 21.24 19.00
N ASP A 32 -13.57 21.74 17.85
CA ASP A 32 -13.60 23.15 17.49
C ASP A 32 -15.01 23.64 17.09
N LEU A 33 -15.91 22.72 16.71
CA LEU A 33 -17.29 23.05 16.31
C LEU A 33 -18.24 23.15 17.50
N ALA A 34 -18.03 22.33 18.53
CA ALA A 34 -18.88 22.28 19.72
C ALA A 34 -18.20 21.55 20.87
N SER A 35 -18.85 21.57 22.05
CA SER A 35 -18.41 20.80 23.22
C SER A 35 -18.31 19.31 22.91
N ARG A 36 -17.41 18.62 23.62
CA ARG A 36 -17.15 17.19 23.42
C ARG A 36 -18.43 16.34 23.54
N ASP A 37 -19.30 16.65 24.48
CA ASP A 37 -20.56 15.93 24.67
C ASP A 37 -21.53 16.14 23.49
N ALA A 38 -21.60 17.36 22.96
CA ALA A 38 -22.42 17.66 21.78
C ALA A 38 -21.91 16.92 20.54
N VAL A 39 -20.59 16.92 20.32
CA VAL A 39 -19.93 16.17 19.23
C VAL A 39 -20.20 14.67 19.36
N ASP A 40 -20.01 14.09 20.55
CA ASP A 40 -20.22 12.66 20.77
C ASP A 40 -21.70 12.26 20.54
N LYS A 41 -22.65 13.12 20.96
CA LYS A 41 -24.08 12.93 20.67
C LYS A 41 -24.39 13.06 19.18
N ALA A 42 -23.79 14.00 18.48
CA ALA A 42 -23.96 14.19 17.04
C ALA A 42 -23.42 12.98 16.25
N LEU A 43 -22.20 12.51 16.57
CA LEU A 43 -21.61 11.30 15.99
C LEU A 43 -22.47 10.06 16.26
N GLN A 44 -23.02 9.93 17.47
CA GLN A 44 -23.94 8.85 17.80
C GLN A 44 -25.21 8.91 16.93
N ARG A 45 -25.80 10.09 16.74
CA ARG A 45 -26.99 10.29 15.88
C ARG A 45 -26.68 9.98 14.41
N LEU A 46 -25.55 10.45 13.87
CA LEU A 46 -25.12 10.16 12.50
C LEU A 46 -24.83 8.67 12.28
N THR A 47 -24.32 7.99 13.29
CA THR A 47 -24.12 6.53 13.25
C THR A 47 -25.46 5.79 13.26
N LYS A 48 -26.42 6.20 14.11
CA LYS A 48 -27.78 5.63 14.13
C LYS A 48 -28.52 5.84 12.82
N ALA A 49 -28.31 6.98 12.17
CA ALA A 49 -28.85 7.30 10.86
C ALA A 49 -28.08 6.63 9.69
N GLN A 50 -27.11 5.77 9.98
CA GLN A 50 -26.26 5.06 9.00
C GLN A 50 -25.49 5.99 8.03
N THR A 51 -25.42 7.28 8.33
CA THR A 51 -24.61 8.25 7.55
C THR A 51 -23.12 8.02 7.81
N LEU A 52 -22.78 7.63 9.03
CA LEU A 52 -21.44 7.19 9.42
C LEU A 52 -21.48 5.76 9.93
N ARG A 53 -20.38 5.05 9.76
CA ARG A 53 -20.14 3.75 10.38
C ARG A 53 -19.11 3.93 11.49
N ARG A 54 -19.39 3.32 12.64
CA ARG A 54 -18.42 3.24 13.74
C ARG A 54 -17.53 2.02 13.54
N ILE A 55 -16.23 2.25 13.34
CA ILE A 55 -15.23 1.18 13.14
C ILE A 55 -14.87 0.54 14.48
N ASP A 56 -14.60 1.39 15.48
CA ASP A 56 -14.29 1.01 16.85
C ASP A 56 -14.66 2.20 17.76
N ARG A 57 -14.51 2.08 19.07
CA ARG A 57 -14.77 3.17 20.02
C ARG A 57 -13.94 4.39 19.64
N GLY A 58 -14.62 5.46 19.22
CA GLY A 58 -14.01 6.75 18.89
C GLY A 58 -13.44 6.86 17.48
N PHE A 59 -13.77 5.91 16.58
CA PHE A 59 -13.39 5.98 15.16
C PHE A 59 -14.61 5.79 14.28
N TYR A 60 -14.73 6.69 13.31
CA TYR A 60 -15.89 6.77 12.43
C TYR A 60 -15.41 6.92 10.99
N ASP A 61 -16.03 6.21 10.06
CA ASP A 61 -15.84 6.42 8.64
C ASP A 61 -17.16 6.67 7.93
N GLN A 62 -17.06 7.23 6.73
CA GLN A 62 -18.20 7.38 5.85
C GLN A 62 -18.21 6.17 4.92
N PRO A 63 -19.20 5.27 5.07
CA PRO A 63 -19.24 4.05 4.29
C PRO A 63 -19.44 4.38 2.80
N GLY A 64 -18.44 4.06 1.97
CA GLY A 64 -18.59 4.09 0.51
C GLY A 64 -19.39 2.89 0.00
N PHE A 65 -20.25 3.06 -1.00
CA PHE A 65 -21.02 1.97 -1.59
C PHE A 65 -20.35 1.43 -2.86
N ASN A 66 -20.21 0.11 -2.97
CA ASN A 66 -19.67 -0.54 -4.15
C ASN A 66 -20.81 -1.12 -5.01
N LYS A 67 -21.02 -0.53 -6.19
CA LYS A 67 -22.06 -0.95 -7.14
C LYS A 67 -21.86 -2.38 -7.66
N LEU A 68 -20.62 -2.89 -7.69
CA LEU A 68 -20.32 -4.23 -8.22
C LEU A 68 -20.67 -5.33 -7.21
N THR A 69 -20.33 -5.12 -5.94
CA THR A 69 -20.55 -6.12 -4.88
C THR A 69 -21.85 -5.91 -4.11
N GLN A 70 -22.56 -4.80 -4.36
CA GLN A 70 -23.77 -4.38 -3.63
C GLN A 70 -23.56 -4.31 -2.11
N LYS A 71 -22.31 -4.08 -1.70
CA LYS A 71 -21.89 -4.03 -0.29
C LYS A 71 -21.16 -2.72 -0.02
N THR A 72 -21.19 -2.32 1.24
CA THR A 72 -20.37 -1.23 1.74
C THR A 72 -18.88 -1.60 1.67
N ASN A 73 -18.06 -0.68 1.17
CA ASN A 73 -16.62 -0.86 1.17
C ASN A 73 -16.08 -1.02 2.59
N PRO A 74 -15.08 -1.89 2.81
CA PRO A 74 -14.40 -1.97 4.09
C PRO A 74 -13.67 -0.63 4.36
N PRO A 75 -13.51 -0.27 5.66
CA PRO A 75 -12.73 0.91 6.02
C PRO A 75 -11.31 0.80 5.47
N ASP A 76 -10.73 1.93 5.08
CA ASP A 76 -9.37 1.94 4.58
C ASP A 76 -8.37 1.72 5.73
N PRO A 77 -7.52 0.66 5.68
CA PRO A 77 -6.59 0.40 6.77
C PRO A 77 -5.61 1.54 7.03
N ARG A 78 -5.18 2.27 5.99
CA ARG A 78 -4.23 3.39 6.15
C ARG A 78 -4.90 4.54 6.91
N SER A 79 -6.12 4.91 6.52
CA SER A 79 -6.90 5.92 7.24
C SER A 79 -7.19 5.54 8.69
N VAL A 80 -7.44 4.26 8.97
CA VAL A 80 -7.61 3.77 10.34
C VAL A 80 -6.32 3.94 11.13
N ILE A 81 -5.18 3.49 10.60
CA ILE A 81 -3.87 3.62 11.28
C ILE A 81 -3.51 5.08 11.53
N ASP A 82 -3.77 5.96 10.56
CA ASP A 82 -3.57 7.40 10.70
C ASP A 82 -4.44 7.99 11.82
N ALA A 83 -5.74 7.69 11.83
CA ALA A 83 -6.64 8.15 12.87
C ALA A 83 -6.24 7.63 14.26
N VAL A 84 -5.76 6.39 14.33
CA VAL A 84 -5.22 5.79 15.56
C VAL A 84 -4.02 6.58 16.05
N GLY A 85 -3.04 6.88 15.18
CA GLY A 85 -1.87 7.70 15.50
C GLY A 85 -2.25 9.10 15.99
N ARG A 86 -3.18 9.77 15.29
CA ARG A 86 -3.68 11.10 15.67
C ARG A 86 -4.42 11.10 17.01
N ARG A 87 -5.27 10.12 17.27
CA ARG A 87 -6.07 10.10 18.51
C ARG A 87 -5.24 9.76 19.73
N ASP A 88 -4.39 8.75 19.60
CA ASP A 88 -3.63 8.23 20.73
C ASP A 88 -2.29 8.98 20.91
N GLN A 89 -1.91 9.85 19.96
CA GLN A 89 -0.65 10.61 19.95
C GLN A 89 0.58 9.68 20.04
N THR A 90 0.51 8.57 19.31
CA THR A 90 1.48 7.47 19.37
C THR A 90 2.12 7.22 18.03
N ARG A 91 3.37 6.77 18.05
CA ARG A 91 4.13 6.48 16.84
C ARG A 91 3.55 5.26 16.14
N MET A 92 3.32 5.36 14.83
CA MET A 92 2.80 4.27 13.99
C MET A 92 3.80 3.93 12.89
N LEU A 93 4.31 2.71 12.92
CA LEU A 93 5.22 2.15 11.93
C LEU A 93 4.60 0.89 11.33
N VAL A 94 4.19 0.92 10.07
CA VAL A 94 3.59 -0.24 9.41
C VAL A 94 4.66 -1.28 9.04
N ASP A 95 4.26 -2.55 8.95
CA ASP A 95 5.17 -3.61 8.53
C ASP A 95 5.53 -3.52 7.04
N GLY A 96 6.64 -4.17 6.68
CA GLY A 96 7.22 -4.05 5.35
C GLY A 96 6.37 -4.64 4.21
N MET A 97 5.59 -5.70 4.45
CA MET A 97 4.69 -6.25 3.41
C MET A 97 3.57 -5.24 3.11
N THR A 98 2.92 -4.71 4.16
CA THR A 98 1.90 -3.65 4.01
C THR A 98 2.49 -2.42 3.33
N ALA A 99 3.69 -1.99 3.73
CA ALA A 99 4.38 -0.86 3.11
C ALA A 99 4.71 -1.10 1.63
N ALA A 100 5.15 -2.30 1.26
CA ALA A 100 5.43 -2.66 -0.12
C ALA A 100 4.15 -2.66 -0.97
N ASN A 101 3.04 -3.19 -0.43
CA ASN A 101 1.74 -3.15 -1.11
C ASN A 101 1.22 -1.72 -1.26
N ASP A 102 1.36 -0.89 -0.21
CA ASP A 102 1.00 0.53 -0.19
C ASP A 102 1.71 1.36 -1.26
N LEU A 103 2.90 0.92 -1.69
CA LEU A 103 3.72 1.54 -2.74
C LEU A 103 3.56 0.86 -4.11
N GLY A 104 2.69 -0.16 -4.21
CA GLY A 104 2.52 -0.96 -5.43
C GLY A 104 3.77 -1.76 -5.81
N LEU A 105 4.67 -2.03 -4.87
CA LEU A 105 5.85 -2.88 -5.07
C LEU A 105 5.51 -4.37 -4.99
N THR A 106 4.32 -4.72 -4.48
CA THR A 106 3.76 -6.07 -4.49
C THR A 106 2.23 -6.04 -4.63
N ASP A 107 1.68 -7.04 -5.30
CA ASP A 107 0.23 -7.26 -5.44
C ASP A 107 -0.36 -8.09 -4.29
N ALA A 108 0.47 -8.56 -3.36
CA ALA A 108 0.03 -9.33 -2.21
C ALA A 108 -0.75 -8.43 -1.24
N VAL A 109 -2.06 -8.66 -1.13
CA VAL A 109 -2.92 -7.97 -0.16
C VAL A 109 -2.87 -8.71 1.19
N PRO A 110 -2.39 -8.07 2.28
CA PRO A 110 -2.26 -8.74 3.57
C PRO A 110 -3.62 -8.90 4.26
N ALA A 111 -3.93 -10.12 4.72
CA ALA A 111 -5.07 -10.37 5.62
C ALA A 111 -4.81 -9.86 7.05
N LYS A 112 -3.53 -9.67 7.41
CA LYS A 112 -3.10 -9.17 8.72
C LYS A 112 -2.05 -8.09 8.54
N ILE A 113 -2.34 -6.91 9.06
CA ILE A 113 -1.43 -5.77 9.09
C ILE A 113 -0.82 -5.69 10.49
N VAL A 114 0.49 -5.50 10.57
CA VAL A 114 1.20 -5.33 11.85
C VAL A 114 1.70 -3.89 11.93
N VAL A 115 1.29 -3.18 12.98
CA VAL A 115 1.73 -1.82 13.25
C VAL A 115 2.57 -1.81 14.51
N HIS A 116 3.83 -1.47 14.36
CA HIS A 116 4.74 -1.23 15.47
C HIS A 116 4.46 0.15 16.06
N THR A 117 4.29 0.19 17.38
CA THR A 117 3.94 1.40 18.12
C THR A 117 4.53 1.36 19.52
N ASP A 118 4.70 2.51 20.16
CA ASP A 118 5.17 2.65 21.54
C ASP A 118 4.05 2.47 22.58
N ALA A 119 2.79 2.34 22.14
CA ALA A 119 1.65 2.09 23.03
C ALA A 119 1.10 0.66 22.95
N ARG A 120 0.43 0.24 24.02
CA ARG A 120 -0.35 -1.01 24.04
C ARG A 120 -1.74 -0.73 23.52
N ARG A 121 -2.16 -1.49 22.51
CA ARG A 121 -3.48 -1.34 21.90
C ARG A 121 -4.06 -2.67 21.44
N ARG A 122 -5.38 -2.80 21.55
CA ARG A 122 -6.11 -3.97 21.04
C ARG A 122 -6.17 -3.95 19.52
N ALA A 123 -6.18 -5.14 18.91
CA ALA A 123 -6.34 -5.28 17.47
C ALA A 123 -7.69 -4.73 16.99
N ILE A 124 -7.71 -4.16 15.79
CA ILE A 124 -8.92 -3.66 15.13
C ILE A 124 -9.21 -4.55 13.92
N LYS A 125 -10.45 -5.04 13.82
CA LYS A 125 -10.90 -5.86 12.68
C LYS A 125 -11.65 -5.00 11.67
N LEU A 126 -11.23 -5.06 10.42
CA LEU A 126 -11.80 -4.34 9.27
C LEU A 126 -12.28 -5.36 8.24
N GLY A 127 -13.40 -6.03 8.52
CA GLY A 127 -13.87 -7.15 7.70
C GLY A 127 -12.87 -8.32 7.75
N ASN A 128 -12.29 -8.65 6.59
CA ASN A 128 -11.31 -9.74 6.46
C ASN A 128 -9.87 -9.34 6.82
N VAL A 129 -9.62 -8.04 7.02
CA VAL A 129 -8.30 -7.52 7.39
C VAL A 129 -8.26 -7.25 8.89
N THR A 130 -7.19 -7.67 9.57
CA THR A 130 -6.97 -7.35 10.98
C THR A 130 -5.73 -6.49 11.16
N ILE A 131 -5.86 -5.33 11.79
CA ILE A 131 -4.74 -4.48 12.22
C ILE A 131 -4.35 -4.90 13.63
N THR A 132 -3.10 -5.33 13.80
CA THR A 132 -2.53 -5.71 15.10
C THR A 132 -1.45 -4.73 15.50
N PHE A 133 -1.48 -4.29 16.76
CA PHE A 133 -0.51 -3.33 17.30
C PHE A 133 0.53 -4.06 18.13
N ARG A 134 1.81 -3.87 17.79
CA ARG A 134 2.94 -4.49 18.48
C ARG A 134 3.73 -3.42 19.24
N PRO A 135 3.71 -3.47 20.59
CA PRO A 135 4.56 -2.62 21.43
C PRO A 135 6.03 -2.77 21.04
N THR A 136 6.68 -1.66 20.74
CA THR A 136 8.04 -1.60 20.19
C THR A 136 8.81 -0.47 20.86
N ALA A 137 10.06 -0.71 21.20
CA ALA A 137 10.93 0.33 21.79
C ALA A 137 11.08 1.52 20.85
N ALA A 138 11.09 2.74 21.42
CA ALA A 138 11.16 3.99 20.66
C ALA A 138 12.39 4.06 19.72
N SER A 139 13.49 3.40 20.08
CA SER A 139 14.70 3.30 19.26
C SER A 139 14.48 2.62 17.90
N LYS A 140 13.49 1.71 17.79
CA LYS A 140 13.13 1.03 16.54
C LYS A 140 12.03 1.77 15.77
N LEU A 141 11.53 2.89 16.29
CA LEU A 141 10.44 3.66 15.71
C LEU A 141 10.91 4.97 15.08
N PHE A 142 12.21 5.07 14.72
CA PHE A 142 12.77 6.28 14.09
C PHE A 142 11.96 6.72 12.86
N TRP A 143 11.57 5.77 12.00
CA TRP A 143 10.81 6.05 10.79
C TRP A 143 9.31 6.23 11.02
N ALA A 144 8.79 5.99 12.22
CA ALA A 144 7.35 6.07 12.47
C ALA A 144 6.81 7.49 12.22
N GLY A 145 5.71 7.60 11.46
CA GLY A 145 5.09 8.87 11.10
C GLY A 145 5.88 9.76 10.12
N ARG A 146 7.08 9.35 9.69
CA ARG A 146 7.90 10.11 8.74
C ARG A 146 7.46 9.87 7.29
N PRO A 147 7.62 10.83 6.37
CA PRO A 147 7.26 10.65 4.96
C PRO A 147 7.83 9.37 4.32
N ALA A 148 9.12 9.10 4.54
CA ALA A 148 9.82 7.97 3.91
C ALA A 148 9.60 6.62 4.61
N MET A 149 8.78 6.58 5.67
CA MET A 149 8.51 5.38 6.47
C MET A 149 8.18 4.16 5.62
N ARG A 150 7.25 4.30 4.67
CA ARG A 150 6.81 3.20 3.81
C ARG A 150 7.91 2.73 2.87
N VAL A 151 8.72 3.63 2.33
CA VAL A 151 9.84 3.28 1.44
C VAL A 151 10.83 2.41 2.20
N VAL A 152 11.22 2.84 3.40
CA VAL A 152 12.19 2.12 4.23
C VAL A 152 11.65 0.75 4.66
N GLN A 153 10.40 0.69 5.13
CA GLN A 153 9.79 -0.58 5.55
C GLN A 153 9.61 -1.55 4.37
N ALA A 154 9.18 -1.06 3.20
CA ALA A 154 9.06 -1.87 2.01
C ALA A 154 10.42 -2.45 1.58
N LEU A 155 11.48 -1.64 1.58
CA LEU A 155 12.82 -2.09 1.21
C LEU A 155 13.36 -3.14 2.19
N HIS A 156 13.11 -3.01 3.49
CA HIS A 156 13.47 -4.05 4.45
C HIS A 156 12.84 -5.40 4.12
N TRP A 157 11.57 -5.40 3.68
CA TRP A 157 10.87 -6.62 3.28
C TRP A 157 11.34 -7.15 1.92
N LEU A 158 11.63 -6.27 0.98
CA LEU A 158 12.09 -6.62 -0.37
C LEU A 158 13.56 -7.06 -0.42
N ARG A 159 14.34 -6.90 0.66
CA ARG A 159 15.80 -7.09 0.66
C ARG A 159 16.25 -8.37 -0.06
N ASP A 160 15.66 -9.51 0.25
CA ASP A 160 16.06 -10.79 -0.32
C ASP A 160 15.51 -10.99 -1.74
N LEU A 161 14.44 -10.26 -2.11
CA LEU A 161 13.87 -10.26 -3.46
C LEU A 161 14.69 -9.39 -4.42
N LEU A 162 15.34 -8.33 -3.93
CA LEU A 162 16.16 -7.42 -4.75
C LEU A 162 17.38 -8.11 -5.39
N VAL A 163 17.82 -9.26 -4.87
CA VAL A 163 18.94 -10.06 -5.40
C VAL A 163 18.54 -10.84 -6.65
N ARG A 164 17.24 -11.02 -6.89
CA ARG A 164 16.73 -11.71 -8.08
C ARG A 164 16.92 -10.86 -9.32
N GLU A 165 17.16 -11.53 -10.44
CA GLU A 165 17.37 -10.88 -11.74
C GLU A 165 16.19 -9.95 -12.09
N GLY A 166 16.49 -8.71 -12.46
CA GLY A 166 15.50 -7.70 -12.88
C GLY A 166 14.67 -7.03 -11.75
N GLU A 167 14.59 -7.62 -10.55
CA GLU A 167 13.76 -7.10 -9.46
C GLU A 167 14.29 -5.77 -8.91
N SER A 168 15.60 -5.65 -8.70
CA SER A 168 16.23 -4.40 -8.27
C SER A 168 15.87 -3.23 -9.20
N ASP A 169 15.97 -3.44 -10.52
CA ASP A 169 15.72 -2.38 -11.49
C ASP A 169 14.23 -2.04 -11.59
N HIS A 170 13.36 -3.03 -11.45
CA HIS A 170 11.92 -2.80 -11.36
C HIS A 170 11.55 -1.94 -10.15
N VAL A 171 12.08 -2.27 -8.97
CA VAL A 171 11.85 -1.48 -7.75
C VAL A 171 12.43 -0.08 -7.90
N LYS A 172 13.65 0.07 -8.44
CA LYS A 172 14.25 1.39 -8.71
C LYS A 172 13.37 2.25 -9.63
N ARG A 173 12.83 1.70 -10.72
CA ARG A 173 11.93 2.43 -11.64
C ARG A 173 10.66 2.91 -10.93
N LYS A 174 10.03 2.04 -10.13
CA LYS A 174 8.83 2.41 -9.37
C LYS A 174 9.12 3.52 -8.34
N LEU A 175 10.24 3.42 -7.64
CA LEU A 175 10.65 4.44 -6.67
C LEU A 175 11.05 5.76 -7.35
N ALA A 176 11.75 5.71 -8.49
CA ALA A 176 12.08 6.90 -9.27
C ALA A 176 10.82 7.68 -9.67
N LYS A 177 9.81 6.98 -10.20
CA LYS A 177 8.52 7.59 -10.53
C LYS A 177 7.81 8.19 -9.31
N LEU A 178 7.85 7.51 -8.17
CA LEU A 178 7.31 8.05 -6.90
C LEU A 178 8.03 9.33 -6.47
N PHE A 179 9.34 9.38 -6.68
CA PHE A 179 10.23 10.48 -6.32
C PHE A 179 10.16 11.67 -7.28
N GLU A 180 9.63 11.47 -8.48
CA GLU A 180 9.32 12.51 -9.46
C GLU A 180 7.96 13.18 -9.22
N ASP A 181 7.09 12.57 -8.40
CA ASP A 181 5.81 13.17 -8.05
C ASP A 181 6.01 14.56 -7.39
N PRO A 182 5.38 15.63 -7.88
CA PRO A 182 5.66 16.99 -7.42
C PRO A 182 5.19 17.24 -5.98
N VAL A 183 4.23 16.46 -5.48
CA VAL A 183 3.65 16.63 -4.14
C VAL A 183 4.33 15.69 -3.13
N ALA A 184 4.47 14.41 -3.48
CA ALA A 184 5.00 13.38 -2.61
C ALA A 184 6.54 13.26 -2.68
N GLY A 185 7.15 13.56 -3.83
CA GLY A 185 8.58 13.35 -4.08
C GLY A 185 9.51 14.19 -3.19
N PRO A 186 9.36 15.54 -3.14
CA PRO A 186 10.22 16.39 -2.32
C PRO A 186 10.27 16.02 -0.83
N PRO A 187 9.14 15.82 -0.11
CA PRO A 187 9.19 15.44 1.30
C PRO A 187 9.80 14.05 1.50
N LEU A 188 9.58 13.10 0.58
CA LEU A 188 10.21 11.77 0.64
C LEU A 188 11.73 11.86 0.51
N LYS A 189 12.24 12.57 -0.50
CA LYS A 189 13.68 12.73 -0.72
C LYS A 189 14.37 13.43 0.44
N ALA A 190 13.79 14.53 0.92
CA ALA A 190 14.31 15.28 2.06
C ALA A 190 14.35 14.42 3.33
N ASP A 191 13.31 13.63 3.58
CA ASP A 191 13.23 12.77 4.76
C ASP A 191 14.21 11.59 4.70
N ILE A 192 14.41 10.99 3.52
CA ILE A 192 15.46 9.97 3.30
C ILE A 192 16.83 10.59 3.56
N ALA A 193 17.13 11.75 2.95
CA ALA A 193 18.40 12.44 3.11
C ALA A 193 18.71 12.76 4.59
N ALA A 194 17.72 13.30 5.31
CA ALA A 194 17.84 13.60 6.73
C ALA A 194 17.97 12.35 7.61
N GLY A 195 17.45 11.19 7.16
CA GLY A 195 17.48 9.92 7.88
C GLY A 195 18.57 8.94 7.42
N MET A 196 19.51 9.36 6.56
CA MET A 196 20.49 8.46 5.95
C MET A 196 21.32 7.67 6.97
N THR A 197 21.66 8.26 8.11
CA THR A 197 22.44 7.60 9.18
C THR A 197 21.65 6.52 9.93
N ALA A 198 20.32 6.52 9.83
CA ALA A 198 19.46 5.50 10.43
C ALA A 198 19.24 4.28 9.50
N LEU A 199 19.76 4.32 8.27
CA LEU A 199 19.61 3.25 7.29
C LEU A 199 20.80 2.26 7.34
N PRO A 200 20.56 0.96 7.12
CA PRO A 200 21.65 0.03 6.82
C PRO A 200 22.40 0.42 5.55
N THR A 201 23.71 0.15 5.51
CA THR A 201 24.60 0.52 4.38
C THR A 201 24.07 0.08 3.02
N TRP A 202 23.52 -1.13 2.91
CA TRP A 202 22.99 -1.63 1.63
C TRP A 202 21.82 -0.77 1.11
N MET A 203 20.95 -0.29 2.00
CA MET A 203 19.78 0.49 1.63
C MET A 203 20.20 1.92 1.26
N TRP A 204 21.21 2.45 1.94
CA TRP A 204 21.84 3.71 1.60
C TRP A 204 22.42 3.67 0.17
N VAL A 205 23.21 2.64 -0.16
CA VAL A 205 23.76 2.47 -1.52
C VAL A 205 22.65 2.34 -2.56
N PHE A 206 21.56 1.67 -2.22
CA PHE A 206 20.41 1.48 -3.10
C PHE A 206 19.63 2.79 -3.37
N LEU A 207 19.39 3.60 -2.32
CA LEU A 207 18.56 4.81 -2.40
C LEU A 207 19.32 6.05 -2.86
N LYS A 208 20.62 6.15 -2.55
CA LYS A 208 21.46 7.31 -2.88
C LYS A 208 21.30 7.79 -4.34
N PRO A 209 21.48 6.94 -5.38
CA PRO A 209 21.34 7.41 -6.75
C PRO A 209 19.92 7.88 -7.09
N LEU A 210 18.89 7.37 -6.42
CA LEU A 210 17.50 7.76 -6.69
C LEU A 210 17.14 9.12 -6.06
N VAL A 211 17.79 9.45 -4.93
CA VAL A 211 17.60 10.74 -4.24
C VAL A 211 18.40 11.85 -4.93
N GLU A 212 19.64 11.55 -5.35
CA GLU A 212 20.56 12.52 -5.94
C GLU A 212 20.29 12.79 -7.43
N ASN A 213 19.94 11.77 -8.23
CA ASN A 213 19.81 11.94 -9.69
C ASN A 213 18.48 12.58 -10.15
N GLY A 214 17.59 12.94 -9.23
CA GLY A 214 16.38 13.70 -9.54
C GLY A 214 16.64 15.16 -9.95
N ALA A 215 17.90 15.60 -9.97
CA ALA A 215 18.30 16.96 -10.30
C ALA A 215 18.83 17.16 -11.74
N GLY A 216 18.84 16.14 -12.61
CA GLY A 216 19.58 16.30 -13.88
C GLY A 216 19.42 15.22 -14.96
N VAL A 217 18.20 14.79 -15.28
CA VAL A 217 17.93 14.11 -16.58
C VAL A 217 16.97 14.96 -17.40
N GLY A 218 17.41 16.18 -17.69
CA GLY A 218 16.80 17.08 -18.65
C GLY A 218 17.91 17.93 -19.25
N ARG A 219 18.15 17.76 -20.55
CA ARG A 219 19.21 18.39 -21.38
C ARG A 219 20.56 17.68 -21.40
N ARG A 220 20.63 16.65 -22.24
CA ARG A 220 21.77 16.50 -23.17
C ARG A 220 21.30 15.81 -24.46
N HIS A 221 20.64 16.60 -25.31
CA HIS A 221 20.75 16.50 -26.76
C HIS A 221 20.86 17.94 -27.24
N VAL A 222 22.07 18.46 -27.18
CA VAL A 222 22.49 19.58 -28.02
C VAL A 222 22.68 18.96 -29.39
N GLY A 223 21.86 19.40 -30.33
CA GLY A 223 22.10 19.15 -31.74
C GLY A 223 23.28 19.99 -32.16
N ASP A 224 24.21 19.36 -32.86
CA ASP A 224 25.13 19.96 -33.80
C ASP A 224 25.52 18.80 -34.73
N ASP A 225 25.11 18.91 -35.99
CA ASP A 225 25.81 18.39 -37.16
C ASP A 225 25.04 18.86 -38.41
N ASP A 226 25.21 20.16 -38.71
CA ASP A 226 25.08 20.69 -40.07
C ASP A 226 26.38 20.35 -40.82
N HIS A 227 26.31 19.53 -41.87
CA HIS A 227 27.18 19.70 -43.04
C HIS A 227 26.49 19.21 -44.32
N ALA A 228 26.44 20.13 -45.29
CA ALA A 228 25.88 20.02 -46.62
C ALA A 228 26.74 19.19 -47.60
N GLY A 229 26.13 18.71 -48.69
CA GLY A 229 26.85 18.48 -49.95
C GLY A 229 26.32 17.37 -50.88
N ALA A 230 25.54 17.78 -51.88
CA ALA A 230 25.55 17.40 -53.30
C ALA A 230 25.44 15.93 -53.79
N ASP A 231 24.47 15.76 -54.70
CA ASP A 231 24.50 15.05 -55.99
C ASP A 231 24.94 13.58 -56.08
N ALA A 232 24.01 12.71 -56.51
CA ALA A 232 24.11 11.98 -57.78
C ALA A 232 22.94 11.02 -58.01
N ASP A 233 22.30 11.19 -59.17
CA ASP A 233 21.57 10.16 -59.91
C ASP A 233 22.33 8.83 -59.98
N HIS A 234 21.63 7.71 -59.79
CA HIS A 234 21.67 6.60 -60.75
C HIS A 234 20.51 5.62 -60.59
N ASP A 235 19.77 5.51 -61.68
CA ASP A 235 18.92 4.39 -62.10
C ASP A 235 19.58 3.01 -61.91
N ARG A 236 18.77 2.01 -61.51
CA ARG A 236 18.62 0.68 -62.19
C ARG A 236 17.79 -0.31 -61.36
N GLN A 237 16.49 -0.36 -61.67
CA GLN A 237 15.82 -1.45 -62.40
C GLN A 237 16.03 -2.94 -62.00
N ARG A 238 14.88 -3.63 -61.80
CA ARG A 238 14.56 -5.09 -61.96
C ARG A 238 15.07 -6.02 -60.83
N GLN A 239 14.39 -7.10 -60.40
CA GLN A 239 13.24 -7.89 -60.89
C GLN A 239 12.82 -8.91 -59.80
N ARG A 240 11.50 -9.23 -59.75
CA ARG A 240 10.87 -10.57 -59.58
C ARG A 240 11.38 -11.51 -58.45
N THR A 241 10.53 -11.99 -57.54
CA THR A 241 9.58 -13.13 -57.66
C THR A 241 8.90 -13.28 -56.28
N ARG A 242 7.59 -13.15 -56.10
CA ARG A 242 6.48 -14.14 -56.12
C ARG A 242 6.80 -15.61 -55.81
N ASP A 243 6.13 -16.04 -54.72
CA ASP A 243 5.36 -17.28 -54.49
C ASP A 243 6.03 -18.65 -54.52
N GLY A 244 5.64 -19.50 -53.56
CA GLY A 244 5.56 -20.94 -53.77
C GLY A 244 6.05 -21.81 -52.61
N ASP A 245 5.10 -22.20 -51.76
CA ASP A 245 4.80 -23.57 -51.34
C ASP A 245 5.77 -24.39 -50.45
N ASP A 246 5.16 -24.88 -49.36
CA ASP A 246 5.05 -26.28 -48.92
C ASP A 246 6.30 -27.17 -48.97
N ASP A 247 6.73 -27.69 -47.81
CA ASP A 247 6.49 -29.11 -47.52
C ASP A 247 7.02 -29.59 -46.14
N HIS A 248 6.08 -30.23 -45.44
CA HIS A 248 6.16 -31.49 -44.72
C HIS A 248 7.24 -31.88 -43.67
N ALA A 249 6.67 -32.38 -42.56
CA ALA A 249 7.08 -33.52 -41.72
C ALA A 249 8.20 -33.25 -40.67
N ALA A 250 8.23 -33.86 -39.48
CA ALA A 250 7.53 -35.02 -38.96
C ALA A 250 7.63 -35.07 -37.40
N ILE A 251 6.58 -35.61 -36.77
CA ILE A 251 6.62 -36.65 -35.72
C ILE A 251 7.35 -36.33 -34.39
N GLY A 252 6.56 -36.26 -33.31
CA GLY A 252 7.01 -36.43 -31.93
C GLY A 252 5.85 -36.73 -30.99
N ARG A 253 5.56 -38.03 -30.79
CA ARG A 253 4.42 -38.57 -30.03
C ARG A 253 4.47 -38.23 -28.53
N ARG A 254 3.28 -37.92 -28.01
CA ARG A 254 2.74 -38.05 -26.63
C ARG A 254 3.32 -39.23 -25.84
N LYS A 255 3.46 -39.20 -24.50
CA LYS A 255 2.44 -39.41 -23.41
C LYS A 255 3.22 -39.71 -22.07
N PRO A 256 2.62 -40.01 -20.90
CA PRO A 256 1.80 -39.21 -19.98
C PRO A 256 2.28 -39.25 -18.50
N LYS A 257 1.57 -38.51 -17.62
CA LYS A 257 1.58 -38.64 -16.14
C LYS A 257 1.31 -40.08 -15.65
N PRO A 258 1.72 -40.42 -14.41
CA PRO A 258 1.02 -41.40 -13.59
C PRO A 258 0.34 -40.77 -12.35
N HIS A 259 -0.84 -41.32 -12.02
CA HIS A 259 -1.59 -41.14 -10.78
C HIS A 259 -1.84 -42.52 -10.15
N SER A 260 -1.98 -42.54 -8.82
CA SER A 260 -2.54 -43.61 -7.94
C SER A 260 -1.69 -44.86 -7.72
N ALA A 261 -1.74 -45.59 -6.61
CA ALA A 261 -2.30 -45.55 -5.24
C ALA A 261 -1.54 -46.73 -4.52
N ASP A 262 -1.52 -46.98 -3.22
CA ASP A 262 -2.61 -47.23 -2.29
C ASP A 262 -2.03 -47.70 -0.93
N LYS A 263 -2.80 -47.48 0.14
CA LYS A 263 -2.94 -48.20 1.44
C LYS A 263 -1.73 -48.75 2.21
N THR A 264 -1.73 -48.48 3.52
CA THR A 264 -2.05 -49.51 4.55
C THR A 264 -2.64 -48.87 5.83
N ARG A 265 -3.75 -49.45 6.29
CA ARG A 265 -4.45 -49.22 7.57
C ARG A 265 -3.94 -50.20 8.64
N THR A 266 -3.88 -49.77 9.89
CA THR A 266 -4.15 -50.56 11.12
C THR A 266 -4.16 -49.55 12.28
N ALA A 267 -5.21 -49.21 13.06
CA ALA A 267 -6.30 -49.90 13.75
C ALA A 267 -5.85 -50.85 14.88
N LYS A 268 -5.96 -50.42 16.16
CA LYS A 268 -7.02 -50.88 17.10
C LYS A 268 -6.75 -50.53 18.58
N ARG A 269 -7.85 -50.12 19.24
CA ARG A 269 -8.34 -50.42 20.62
C ARG A 269 -7.49 -49.94 21.80
N GLY A 270 -8.04 -49.50 22.93
CA GLY A 270 -9.34 -49.45 23.62
C GLY A 270 -8.99 -48.94 25.05
N ALA A 271 -9.83 -48.62 26.03
CA ALA A 271 -11.24 -48.76 26.30
C ALA A 271 -11.49 -47.96 27.61
N THR A 272 -12.63 -47.25 27.69
CA THR A 272 -13.58 -47.16 28.84
C THR A 272 -13.07 -46.89 30.28
N ARG A 273 -13.60 -45.84 30.98
CA ARG A 273 -14.61 -45.96 32.08
C ARG A 273 -14.88 -44.67 32.92
N THR A 274 -16.19 -44.36 33.03
CA THR A 274 -17.01 -43.91 34.19
C THR A 274 -16.60 -42.80 35.18
N ALA A 275 -17.41 -41.74 35.19
CA ALA A 275 -18.33 -41.22 36.24
C ALA A 275 -17.91 -40.93 37.71
N LYS A 276 -18.70 -39.99 38.30
CA LYS A 276 -18.79 -39.44 39.68
C LYS A 276 -17.76 -38.32 39.97
N THR A 277 -18.12 -37.17 40.54
CA THR A 277 -19.34 -36.67 41.22
C THR A 277 -19.35 -35.15 41.08
#